data_AF-A0A7H8PMV6-F1
#
_entry.id   AF-A0A7H8PMV6-F1
#
_cell.length_a   1.000
_cell.length_b   1.000
_cell.length_c   1.000
_cell.angle_alpha   90.00
_cell.angle_beta   90.00
_cell.angle_gamma   90.00
#
_symmetry.space_group_name_H-M   'P 1'
#
loop_
_entity.id
_entity.type
_entity.pdbx_description
1 polymer ?
#
loop_
_entity_poly.entity_id
_entity_poly.type
_entity_poly.pdbx_seq_one_letter_code
_entity_poly.pdbx_strand_id
1 'polypeptide(L)'
;MAQEEMKTLSTKKYKIVLFLLAIVAFISFNAPLASLFFNDSSQITSIRNDFKKQKRERTKIINDTYQLIDNYEKGNLTSNEFIKESRKLSKLHEEKQLQVINTFEKLNSTKKEISYFRFTSFKVFISQFGIVFSLFLSSLIIFTISVVFVRPTQVKSLFYIVSCLVAIPAIFYILWIFTPDIDLSQTSYIFTFIVISIGVSILLFLSYKVILELFLKRISLKSKIATLLNLVSSLRYNYYFPLAKKAVNKKLSKEEVIDDAQKLDESIYKTFEKIL
;
A
#
# COMPACT_ATOMS: atom_id res chain seq x y z
N MET A 1 -18.73 -22.79 -29.14
CA MET A 1 -17.26 -22.91 -28.99
C MET A 1 -16.57 -21.59 -28.63
N ALA A 2 -16.35 -20.62 -29.53
CA ALA A 2 -15.57 -19.41 -29.19
C ALA A 2 -16.15 -18.55 -28.03
N GLN A 3 -17.47 -18.48 -27.86
CA GLN A 3 -18.10 -17.76 -26.73
C GLN A 3 -18.01 -18.50 -25.40
N GLU A 4 -17.97 -19.83 -25.40
CA GLU A 4 -17.76 -20.65 -24.19
C GLU A 4 -16.29 -20.66 -23.77
N GLU A 5 -15.37 -20.70 -24.73
CA GLU A 5 -13.94 -20.54 -24.48
C GLU A 5 -13.63 -19.15 -23.90
N MET A 6 -14.25 -18.08 -24.41
CA MET A 6 -14.10 -16.74 -23.81
C MET A 6 -14.65 -16.64 -22.38
N LYS A 7 -15.81 -17.26 -22.10
CA LYS A 7 -16.38 -17.27 -20.73
C LYS A 7 -15.52 -18.05 -19.75
N THR A 8 -15.02 -19.21 -20.15
CA THR A 8 -14.15 -20.06 -19.33
C THR A 8 -12.79 -19.41 -19.06
N LEU A 9 -12.19 -18.74 -20.05
CA LEU A 9 -10.94 -17.98 -19.87
C LEU A 9 -11.10 -16.82 -18.87
N SER A 10 -12.24 -16.13 -18.93
CA SER A 10 -12.61 -15.05 -18.00
C SER A 10 -12.71 -15.57 -16.55
N THR A 11 -13.40 -16.69 -16.34
CA THR A 11 -13.54 -17.29 -15.00
C THR A 11 -12.23 -17.84 -14.43
N LYS A 12 -11.31 -18.35 -15.26
CA LYS A 12 -10.01 -18.85 -14.80
C LYS A 12 -9.11 -17.71 -14.32
N LYS A 13 -9.06 -16.60 -15.07
CA LYS A 13 -8.33 -15.38 -14.66
C LYS A 13 -8.88 -14.81 -13.36
N TYR A 14 -10.20 -14.80 -13.20
CA TYR A 14 -10.85 -14.36 -11.97
C TYR A 14 -10.44 -15.19 -10.74
N LYS A 15 -10.44 -16.52 -10.86
CA LYS A 15 -10.02 -17.42 -9.78
C LYS A 15 -8.55 -17.24 -9.39
N ILE A 16 -7.66 -17.03 -10.37
CA ILE A 16 -6.23 -16.78 -10.11
C ILE A 16 -6.05 -15.46 -9.35
N VAL A 17 -6.73 -14.39 -9.78
CA VAL A 17 -6.64 -13.11 -9.08
C VAL A 17 -7.17 -13.24 -7.65
N LEU A 18 -8.34 -13.86 -7.44
CA LEU A 18 -8.87 -14.12 -6.09
C LEU A 18 -7.93 -14.93 -5.20
N PHE A 19 -7.30 -15.97 -5.76
CA PHE A 19 -6.35 -16.78 -5.03
C PHE A 19 -5.10 -15.97 -4.61
N LEU A 20 -4.55 -15.17 -5.52
CA LEU A 20 -3.45 -14.26 -5.19
C LEU A 20 -3.87 -13.24 -4.13
N LEU A 21 -5.06 -12.66 -4.24
CA LEU A 21 -5.62 -11.75 -3.23
C LEU A 21 -5.74 -12.41 -1.86
N ALA A 22 -6.17 -13.67 -1.80
CA ALA A 22 -6.28 -14.42 -0.55
C ALA A 22 -4.90 -14.67 0.10
N ILE A 23 -3.89 -15.03 -0.70
CA ILE A 23 -2.50 -15.17 -0.22
C ILE A 23 -2.00 -13.82 0.33
N VAL A 24 -2.21 -12.75 -0.42
CA VAL A 24 -1.75 -11.40 -0.05
C VAL A 24 -2.45 -10.94 1.23
N ALA A 25 -3.77 -11.15 1.37
CA ALA A 25 -4.50 -10.85 2.59
C ALA A 25 -4.03 -11.68 3.79
N PHE A 26 -3.73 -12.96 3.58
CA PHE A 26 -3.17 -13.84 4.61
C PHE A 26 -1.81 -13.33 5.08
N ILE A 27 -0.91 -12.96 4.15
CA ILE A 27 0.40 -12.39 4.50
C ILE A 27 0.23 -11.06 5.25
N SER A 28 -0.64 -10.16 4.78
CA SER A 28 -0.90 -8.88 5.43
C SER A 28 -1.45 -9.01 6.85
N PHE A 29 -2.26 -10.03 7.12
CA PHE A 29 -2.76 -10.27 8.47
C PHE A 29 -1.68 -10.84 9.39
N ASN A 30 -0.83 -11.73 8.87
CA ASN A 30 0.16 -12.46 9.67
C ASN A 30 1.50 -11.72 9.83
N ALA A 31 1.88 -10.84 8.89
CA ALA A 31 3.18 -10.15 8.93
C ALA A 31 3.40 -9.29 10.20
N PRO A 32 2.42 -8.51 10.69
CA PRO A 32 2.54 -7.80 11.97
C PRO A 32 2.59 -8.76 13.17
N LEU A 33 1.81 -9.85 13.11
CA LEU A 33 1.72 -10.86 14.17
C LEU A 33 2.98 -11.72 14.28
N ALA A 34 3.77 -11.83 13.21
CA ALA A 34 5.06 -12.52 13.23
C ALA A 34 5.97 -11.98 14.34
N SER A 35 5.88 -10.68 14.66
CA SER A 35 6.63 -10.06 15.76
C SER A 35 6.33 -10.68 17.14
N LEU A 36 5.17 -11.30 17.34
CA LEU A 36 4.83 -11.94 18.62
C LEU A 36 5.68 -13.18 18.89
N PHE A 37 6.14 -13.86 17.83
CA PHE A 37 6.97 -15.06 17.92
C PHE A 37 8.46 -14.75 18.16
N PHE A 38 8.87 -13.49 17.96
CA PHE A 38 10.23 -13.04 18.25
C PHE A 38 10.29 -12.41 19.64
N ASN A 39 11.22 -12.89 20.45
CA ASN A 39 11.57 -12.28 21.73
C ASN A 39 12.76 -11.33 21.55
N ASP A 40 12.89 -10.37 22.47
CA ASP A 40 14.14 -9.62 22.61
C ASP A 40 15.29 -10.61 22.85
N SER A 41 16.50 -10.27 22.42
CA SER A 41 17.65 -11.17 22.62
C SER A 41 17.82 -11.50 24.11
N SER A 42 18.22 -12.73 24.41
CA SER A 42 18.47 -13.18 25.78
C SER A 42 19.50 -12.29 26.49
N GLN A 43 20.48 -11.81 25.74
CA GLN A 43 21.49 -10.85 26.20
C GLN A 43 20.86 -9.51 26.65
N ILE A 44 20.06 -8.86 25.80
CA ILE A 44 19.37 -7.60 26.14
C ILE A 44 18.45 -7.81 27.34
N THR A 45 17.77 -8.95 27.39
CA THR A 45 16.85 -9.29 28.49
C THR A 45 17.60 -9.43 29.81
N SER A 46 18.75 -10.10 29.82
CA SER A 46 19.59 -10.23 31.03
C SER A 46 20.07 -8.87 31.54
N ILE A 47 20.64 -8.03 30.66
CA ILE A 47 21.17 -6.71 31.02
C ILE A 47 20.04 -5.79 31.50
N ARG A 48 18.86 -5.87 30.88
CA ARG A 48 17.68 -5.11 31.30
C ARG A 48 17.20 -5.52 32.69
N ASN A 49 17.25 -6.81 33.01
CA ASN A 49 16.90 -7.32 34.33
C ASN A 49 17.93 -6.89 35.39
N ASP A 50 19.21 -6.94 35.05
CA ASP A 50 20.29 -6.44 35.91
C ASP A 50 20.13 -4.93 36.17
N PHE A 51 19.88 -4.13 35.13
CA PHE A 51 19.61 -2.69 35.26
C PHE A 51 18.42 -2.42 36.20
N LYS A 52 17.31 -3.16 36.03
CA LYS A 52 16.14 -3.05 36.92
C LYS A 52 16.49 -3.42 38.36
N LYS A 53 17.29 -4.46 38.56
CA LYS A 53 17.75 -4.89 39.90
C LYS A 53 18.60 -3.80 40.55
N GLN A 54 19.61 -3.27 39.86
CA GLN A 54 20.46 -2.19 40.39
C GLN A 54 19.66 -0.93 40.71
N LYS A 55 18.69 -0.56 39.87
CA LYS A 55 17.80 0.58 40.14
C LYS A 55 16.97 0.38 41.41
N ARG A 56 16.45 -0.83 41.64
CA ARG A 56 15.70 -1.17 42.86
C ARG A 56 16.57 -1.11 44.11
N GLU A 57 17.79 -1.66 44.04
CA GLU A 57 18.75 -1.61 45.15
C GLU A 57 19.12 -0.17 45.50
N ARG A 58 19.35 0.70 44.50
CA ARG A 58 19.57 2.13 44.72
C ARG A 58 18.38 2.80 45.40
N THR A 59 17.16 2.53 44.93
CA THR A 59 15.94 3.07 45.56
C THR A 59 15.77 2.59 46.99
N LYS A 60 16.15 1.34 47.31
CA LYS A 60 16.14 0.84 48.68
C LYS A 60 17.07 1.67 49.58
N ILE A 61 18.27 1.98 49.12
CA ILE A 61 19.24 2.81 49.88
C ILE A 61 18.69 4.22 50.13
N ILE A 62 18.02 4.81 49.14
CA ILE A 62 17.34 6.11 49.32
C ILE A 62 16.27 6.00 50.42
N ASN A 63 15.47 4.94 50.41
CA ASN A 63 14.46 4.71 51.45
C ASN A 63 15.08 4.47 52.83
N ASP A 64 16.15 3.68 52.91
CA ASP A 64 16.91 3.44 54.14
C ASP A 64 17.51 4.76 54.67
N THR A 65 17.89 5.69 53.79
CA THR A 65 18.37 7.03 54.15
C THR A 65 17.25 7.89 54.75
N TYR A 66 16.05 7.86 54.17
CA TYR A 66 14.89 8.54 54.78
C TYR A 66 14.52 7.96 56.14
N GLN A 67 14.58 6.64 56.31
CA GLN A 67 14.36 5.99 57.60
C GLN A 67 15.43 6.37 58.63
N LEU A 68 16.69 6.52 58.21
CA LEU A 68 17.77 6.96 59.09
C LEU A 68 17.52 8.39 59.60
N ILE A 69 17.07 9.29 58.72
CA ILE A 69 16.71 10.68 59.08
C ILE A 69 15.55 10.68 60.09
N ASP A 70 14.47 9.97 59.80
CA ASP A 70 13.29 9.87 60.68
C ASP A 70 13.65 9.30 62.07
N ASN A 71 14.51 8.28 62.12
CA ASN A 71 14.99 7.72 63.40
C ASN A 71 15.84 8.70 64.21
N TYR A 72 16.64 9.54 63.55
CA TYR A 72 17.41 10.58 64.22
C TYR A 72 16.50 11.70 64.75
N GLU A 73 15.53 12.16 63.95
CA GLU A 73 14.55 13.18 64.36
C GLU A 73 13.69 12.73 65.56
N LYS A 74 13.39 11.43 65.63
CA LYS A 74 12.67 10.82 66.77
C LYS A 74 13.54 10.61 68.02
N GLY A 75 14.83 10.90 67.96
CA GLY A 75 15.76 10.69 69.07
C GLY A 75 16.17 9.24 69.32
N ASN A 76 15.89 8.33 68.36
CA ASN A 76 16.24 6.91 68.48
C ASN A 76 17.73 6.63 68.16
N LEU A 77 18.46 7.63 67.67
CA LEU A 77 19.87 7.52 67.29
C LEU A 77 20.67 8.68 67.87
N THR A 78 21.89 8.40 68.31
CA THR A 78 22.85 9.45 68.68
C THR A 78 23.43 10.13 67.44
N SER A 79 23.94 11.36 67.59
CA SER A 79 24.57 12.09 66.49
C SER A 79 25.74 11.33 65.85
N ASN A 80 26.54 10.64 66.65
CA ASN A 80 27.67 9.85 66.17
C ASN A 80 27.21 8.62 65.34
N GLU A 81 26.16 7.93 65.78
CA GLU A 81 25.58 6.80 65.05
C GLU A 81 24.96 7.26 63.72
N PHE A 82 24.23 8.37 63.74
CA PHE A 82 23.67 8.98 62.53
C PHE A 82 24.76 9.32 61.51
N ILE A 83 25.83 10.01 61.92
CA ILE A 83 26.94 10.38 61.03
C ILE A 83 27.61 9.12 60.45
N LYS A 84 27.81 8.09 61.27
CA LYS A 84 28.46 6.83 60.84
C LYS A 84 27.61 6.09 59.79
N GLU A 85 26.32 5.86 60.06
CA GLU A 85 25.45 5.17 59.12
C GLU A 85 25.13 6.02 57.89
N SER A 86 25.02 7.35 58.02
CA SER A 86 24.83 8.26 56.89
C SER A 86 26.01 8.20 55.91
N ARG A 87 27.25 8.24 56.41
CA ARG A 87 28.45 8.07 55.57
C ARG A 87 28.48 6.72 54.85
N LYS A 88 28.04 5.66 55.51
CA LYS A 88 27.97 4.31 54.94
C LYS A 88 26.91 4.21 53.83
N LEU A 89 25.70 4.73 54.07
CA LEU A 89 24.62 4.77 53.07
C LEU A 89 24.99 5.67 51.89
N SER A 90 25.65 6.81 52.13
CA SER A 90 26.14 7.70 51.08
C SER A 90 27.14 7.00 50.15
N LYS A 91 28.15 6.31 50.69
CA LYS A 91 29.09 5.51 49.88
C LYS A 91 28.38 4.42 49.09
N LEU A 92 27.48 3.68 49.75
CA LEU A 92 26.73 2.61 49.09
C LEU A 92 25.82 3.15 47.97
N HIS A 93 25.24 4.34 48.16
CA HIS A 93 24.45 5.02 47.14
C HIS A 93 25.30 5.40 45.93
N GLU A 94 26.49 5.98 46.15
CA GLU A 94 27.43 6.31 45.07
C GLU A 94 27.85 5.07 44.27
N GLU A 95 28.22 3.98 44.96
CA GLU A 95 28.57 2.71 44.33
C GLU A 95 27.41 2.18 43.46
N LYS A 96 26.18 2.20 43.99
CA LYS A 96 25.00 1.74 43.24
C LYS A 96 24.62 2.67 42.11
N GLN A 97 24.80 3.97 42.26
CA GLN A 97 24.58 4.93 41.20
C GLN A 97 25.55 4.69 40.03
N LEU A 98 26.83 4.43 40.30
CA LEU A 98 27.81 4.04 39.29
C LEU A 98 27.43 2.72 38.60
N GLN A 99 27.00 1.71 39.36
CA GLN A 99 26.53 0.44 38.78
C GLN A 99 25.31 0.63 37.86
N VAL A 100 24.36 1.49 38.24
CA VAL A 100 23.20 1.84 37.41
C VAL A 100 23.64 2.50 36.11
N ILE A 101 24.56 3.47 36.16
CA ILE A 101 25.10 4.16 34.98
C ILE A 101 25.81 3.16 34.06
N ASN A 102 26.74 2.37 34.58
CA ASN A 102 27.49 1.39 33.79
C ASN A 102 26.57 0.35 33.14
N THR A 103 25.57 -0.14 33.87
CA THR A 103 24.62 -1.13 33.31
C THR A 103 23.71 -0.49 32.26
N PHE A 104 23.36 0.79 32.41
CA PHE A 104 22.59 1.54 31.41
C PHE A 104 23.38 1.79 30.13
N GLU A 105 24.65 2.18 30.25
CA GLU A 105 25.54 2.35 29.11
C GLU A 105 25.74 1.04 28.36
N LYS A 106 26.00 -0.05 29.09
CA LYS A 106 26.08 -1.41 28.53
C LYS A 106 24.79 -1.82 27.82
N LEU A 107 23.63 -1.50 28.39
CA LEU A 107 22.35 -1.76 27.75
C LEU A 107 22.22 -1.00 26.42
N ASN A 108 22.68 0.25 26.36
CA ASN A 108 22.59 1.07 25.16
C ASN A 108 23.59 0.64 24.09
N SER A 109 24.82 0.26 24.45
CA SER A 109 25.80 -0.27 23.49
C SER A 109 25.32 -1.59 22.91
N THR A 110 24.88 -2.54 23.74
CA THR A 110 24.37 -3.83 23.26
C THR A 110 23.10 -3.68 22.40
N LYS A 111 22.22 -2.72 22.71
CA LYS A 111 21.07 -2.40 21.84
C LYS A 111 21.50 -1.87 20.47
N LYS A 112 22.58 -1.09 20.39
CA LYS A 112 23.12 -0.61 19.11
C LYS A 112 23.74 -1.74 18.30
N GLU A 113 24.50 -2.63 18.96
CA GLU A 113 25.12 -3.79 18.33
C GLU A 113 24.10 -4.77 17.76
N ILE A 114 23.01 -5.02 18.48
CA ILE A 114 21.95 -5.96 18.08
C ILE A 114 20.84 -5.26 17.28
N SER A 115 21.01 -3.97 16.98
CA SER A 115 20.02 -3.23 16.20
C SER A 115 19.90 -3.80 14.79
N TYR A 116 18.68 -3.75 14.25
CA TYR A 116 18.37 -4.28 12.92
C TYR A 116 17.78 -3.17 12.07
N PHE A 117 18.47 -2.73 11.01
CA PHE A 117 18.08 -1.56 10.21
C PHE A 117 17.69 -0.32 11.06
N ARG A 118 18.50 0.01 12.08
CA ARG A 118 18.25 1.08 13.08
C ARG A 118 17.05 0.87 14.02
N PHE A 119 16.33 -0.24 13.91
CA PHE A 119 15.34 -0.64 14.93
C PHE A 119 16.03 -1.26 16.13
N THR A 120 15.46 -1.01 17.32
CA THR A 120 16.02 -1.44 18.61
C THR A 120 16.06 -2.96 18.80
N SER A 121 15.24 -3.70 18.06
CA SER A 121 15.31 -5.15 17.96
C SER A 121 14.65 -5.64 16.68
N PHE A 122 14.98 -6.87 16.26
CA PHE A 122 14.34 -7.53 15.12
C PHE A 122 12.82 -7.65 15.29
N LYS A 123 12.35 -7.87 16.53
CA LYS A 123 10.92 -7.86 16.88
C LYS A 123 10.25 -6.54 16.49
N VAL A 124 10.87 -5.42 16.87
CA VAL A 124 10.35 -4.08 16.58
C VAL A 124 10.37 -3.81 15.07
N PHE A 125 11.45 -4.22 14.39
CA PHE A 125 11.54 -4.14 12.93
C PHE A 125 10.38 -4.89 12.26
N ILE A 126 10.18 -6.19 12.55
CA ILE A 126 9.09 -6.97 11.94
C ILE A 126 7.72 -6.40 12.27
N SER A 127 7.52 -5.89 13.49
CA SER A 127 6.24 -5.27 13.86
C SER A 127 5.94 -4.04 12.99
N GLN A 128 6.88 -3.08 12.91
CA GLN A 128 6.65 -1.84 12.18
C GLN A 128 6.69 -2.04 10.66
N PHE A 129 7.68 -2.77 10.16
CA PHE A 129 7.78 -3.15 8.75
C PHE A 129 6.58 -3.97 8.32
N GLY A 130 6.16 -4.96 9.13
CA GLY A 130 5.02 -5.82 8.84
C GLY A 130 3.72 -5.03 8.68
N ILE A 131 3.44 -4.05 9.55
CA ILE A 131 2.27 -3.18 9.42
C ILE A 131 2.31 -2.41 8.10
N VAL A 132 3.44 -1.75 7.81
CA VAL A 132 3.55 -0.90 6.61
C VAL A 132 3.54 -1.72 5.33
N PHE A 133 4.21 -2.87 5.31
CA PHE A 133 4.17 -3.82 4.21
C PHE A 133 2.74 -4.35 3.97
N SER A 134 1.99 -4.59 5.04
CA SER A 134 0.58 -5.02 4.96
C SER A 134 -0.34 -3.94 4.37
N LEU A 135 -0.12 -2.67 4.75
CA LEU A 135 -0.82 -1.53 4.16
C LEU A 135 -0.47 -1.35 2.68
N PHE A 136 0.80 -1.52 2.32
CA PHE A 136 1.25 -1.51 0.93
C PHE A 136 0.57 -2.63 0.12
N LEU A 137 0.60 -3.87 0.60
CA LEU A 137 -0.07 -4.99 -0.06
C LEU A 137 -1.57 -4.75 -0.21
N SER A 138 -2.23 -4.28 0.85
CA SER A 138 -3.67 -4.01 0.85
C SER A 138 -4.05 -2.90 -0.14
N SER A 139 -3.24 -1.85 -0.25
CA SER A 139 -3.48 -0.79 -1.25
C SER A 139 -3.28 -1.31 -2.68
N LEU A 140 -2.31 -2.19 -2.91
CA LEU A 140 -2.11 -2.85 -4.21
C LEU A 140 -3.29 -3.77 -4.57
N ILE A 141 -3.85 -4.48 -3.58
CA ILE A 141 -5.10 -5.25 -3.75
C ILE A 141 -6.24 -4.35 -4.20
N ILE A 142 -6.53 -3.28 -3.43
CA ILE A 142 -7.66 -2.39 -3.69
C ILE A 142 -7.51 -1.72 -5.05
N PHE A 143 -6.29 -1.33 -5.41
CA PHE A 143 -5.94 -0.81 -6.72
C PHE A 143 -6.26 -1.82 -7.83
N THR A 144 -5.78 -3.06 -7.70
CA THR A 144 -5.98 -4.12 -8.70
C THR A 144 -7.46 -4.43 -8.88
N ILE A 145 -8.21 -4.53 -7.78
CA ILE A 145 -9.66 -4.75 -7.81
C ILE A 145 -10.37 -3.60 -8.53
N SER A 146 -10.00 -2.36 -8.21
CA SER A 146 -10.59 -1.16 -8.80
C SER A 146 -10.34 -1.10 -10.30
N VAL A 147 -9.14 -1.42 -10.75
CA VAL A 147 -8.76 -1.41 -12.17
C VAL A 147 -9.47 -2.52 -12.94
N VAL A 148 -9.47 -3.76 -12.42
CA VAL A 148 -9.87 -4.97 -13.14
C VAL A 148 -11.38 -5.25 -13.05
N PHE A 149 -12.02 -5.02 -11.91
CA PHE A 149 -13.40 -5.51 -11.65
C PHE A 149 -14.48 -4.43 -11.62
N VAL A 150 -14.13 -3.17 -11.37
CA VAL A 150 -15.13 -2.10 -11.20
C VAL A 150 -15.40 -1.40 -12.53
N ARG A 151 -16.68 -1.40 -12.96
CA ARG A 151 -17.18 -0.59 -14.09
C ARG A 151 -16.86 0.89 -13.82
N PRO A 152 -16.60 1.72 -14.86
CA PRO A 152 -16.24 3.11 -14.66
C PRO A 152 -17.37 3.87 -13.94
N THR A 153 -17.16 4.14 -12.66
CA THR A 153 -18.04 4.91 -11.77
C THR A 153 -17.19 5.86 -10.94
N GLN A 154 -17.79 6.91 -10.38
CA GLN A 154 -17.10 7.85 -9.47
C GLN A 154 -16.50 7.17 -8.23
N VAL A 155 -17.08 6.03 -7.83
CA VAL A 155 -16.57 5.19 -6.74
C VAL A 155 -15.20 4.57 -7.09
N LYS A 156 -14.96 4.23 -8.36
CA LYS A 156 -13.67 3.69 -8.84
C LYS A 156 -12.54 4.70 -8.69
N SER A 157 -12.78 5.98 -9.02
CA SER A 157 -11.77 7.03 -8.85
C SER A 157 -11.42 7.27 -7.38
N LEU A 158 -12.40 7.18 -6.47
CA LEU A 158 -12.15 7.31 -5.04
C LEU A 158 -11.25 6.19 -4.52
N PHE A 159 -11.56 4.92 -4.84
CA PHE A 159 -10.73 3.78 -4.43
C PHE A 159 -9.32 3.83 -5.02
N TYR A 160 -9.18 4.31 -6.25
CA TYR A 160 -7.88 4.52 -6.88
C TYR A 160 -7.05 5.56 -6.12
N ILE A 161 -7.63 6.73 -5.83
CA ILE A 161 -6.97 7.81 -5.09
C ILE A 161 -6.56 7.33 -3.69
N VAL A 162 -7.47 6.67 -2.97
CA VAL A 162 -7.19 6.12 -1.63
C VAL A 162 -6.07 5.07 -1.69
N SER A 163 -6.07 4.20 -2.70
CA SER A 163 -5.00 3.20 -2.88
C SER A 163 -3.65 3.87 -3.13
N CYS A 164 -3.59 4.89 -3.98
CA CYS A 164 -2.36 5.64 -4.22
C CYS A 164 -1.88 6.39 -2.96
N LEU A 165 -2.80 7.02 -2.21
CA LEU A 165 -2.49 7.72 -0.97
C LEU A 165 -1.93 6.82 0.12
N VAL A 166 -2.30 5.54 0.15
CA VAL A 166 -1.75 4.55 1.10
C VAL A 166 -0.48 3.89 0.56
N ALA A 167 -0.41 3.62 -0.75
CA ALA A 167 0.74 2.95 -1.37
C ALA A 167 2.00 3.81 -1.35
N ILE A 168 1.90 5.10 -1.68
CA ILE A 168 3.06 6.00 -1.81
C ILE A 168 3.83 6.13 -0.47
N PRO A 169 3.19 6.44 0.67
CA PRO A 169 3.89 6.47 1.96
C PRO A 169 4.45 5.12 2.39
N ALA A 170 3.76 4.02 2.05
CA ALA A 170 4.20 2.69 2.44
C ALA A 170 5.44 2.24 1.65
N ILE A 171 5.50 2.48 0.33
CA ILE A 171 6.70 2.28 -0.48
C ILE A 171 7.85 3.13 0.05
N PHE A 172 7.58 4.40 0.40
CA PHE A 172 8.58 5.28 0.97
C PHE A 172 9.21 4.68 2.23
N TYR A 173 8.38 4.29 3.20
CA TYR A 173 8.85 3.72 4.45
C TYR A 173 9.65 2.44 4.23
N ILE A 174 9.21 1.56 3.32
CA ILE A 174 9.95 0.35 2.93
C ILE A 174 11.33 0.72 2.39
N LEU A 175 11.41 1.64 1.43
CA LEU A 175 12.69 2.07 0.84
C LEU A 175 13.60 2.70 1.90
N TRP A 176 13.06 3.58 2.73
CA TRP A 176 13.80 4.27 3.80
C TRP A 176 14.45 3.30 4.79
N ILE A 177 13.76 2.21 5.15
CA ILE A 177 14.34 1.18 6.03
C ILE A 177 15.57 0.51 5.40
N PHE A 178 15.52 0.23 4.09
CA PHE A 178 16.60 -0.47 3.38
C PHE A 178 17.72 0.44 2.89
N THR A 179 17.62 1.76 3.07
CA THR A 179 18.67 2.73 2.72
C THR A 179 19.13 3.56 3.92
N PRO A 180 19.80 2.93 4.90
CA PRO A 180 20.20 3.60 6.14
C PRO A 180 21.27 4.68 5.95
N ASP A 181 22.08 4.61 4.90
CA ASP A 181 23.32 5.40 4.77
C ASP A 181 23.21 6.63 3.85
N ILE A 182 22.00 7.08 3.51
CA ILE A 182 21.88 8.19 2.56
C ILE A 182 21.96 9.56 3.28
N ASP A 183 22.99 10.33 2.91
CA ASP A 183 23.54 11.57 3.48
C ASP A 183 22.60 12.77 3.77
N LEU A 184 21.31 12.70 3.46
CA LEU A 184 20.41 13.84 3.64
C LEU A 184 19.79 13.89 5.04
N SER A 185 19.51 15.12 5.50
CA SER A 185 18.76 15.32 6.74
C SER A 185 17.34 14.77 6.61
N GLN A 186 16.74 14.35 7.74
CA GLN A 186 15.38 13.78 7.76
C GLN A 186 14.33 14.74 7.15
N THR A 187 14.49 16.05 7.36
CA THR A 187 13.63 17.10 6.79
C THR A 187 13.77 17.20 5.26
N SER A 188 15.00 17.08 4.76
CA SER A 188 15.27 17.10 3.32
C SER A 188 14.59 15.91 2.62
N TYR A 189 14.54 14.73 3.24
CA TYR A 189 13.78 13.60 2.69
C TYR A 189 12.30 13.90 2.60
N ILE A 190 11.68 14.36 3.69
CA ILE A 190 10.25 14.66 3.71
C ILE A 190 9.92 15.64 2.56
N PHE A 191 10.76 16.65 2.36
CA PHE A 191 10.56 17.63 1.29
C PHE A 191 10.73 17.05 -0.11
N THR A 192 11.83 16.33 -0.38
CA THR A 192 12.05 15.64 -1.66
C THR A 192 10.92 14.65 -1.97
N PHE A 193 10.36 14.00 -0.94
CA PHE A 193 9.24 13.09 -1.07
C PHE A 193 7.92 13.78 -1.41
N ILE A 194 7.63 14.94 -0.82
CA ILE A 194 6.48 15.75 -1.20
C ILE A 194 6.60 16.12 -2.69
N VAL A 195 7.78 16.56 -3.13
CA VAL A 195 8.04 16.93 -4.53
C VAL A 195 7.88 15.74 -5.48
N ILE A 196 8.47 14.58 -5.17
CA ILE A 196 8.34 13.37 -5.99
C ILE A 196 6.89 12.87 -6.02
N SER A 197 6.20 12.86 -4.87
CA SER A 197 4.81 12.40 -4.78
C SER A 197 3.86 13.29 -5.59
N ILE A 198 4.07 14.61 -5.56
CA ILE A 198 3.36 15.57 -6.41
C ILE A 198 3.68 15.28 -7.88
N GLY A 199 4.96 15.09 -8.24
CA GLY A 199 5.39 14.78 -9.61
C GLY A 199 4.77 13.49 -10.16
N VAL A 200 4.77 12.41 -9.38
CA VAL A 200 4.15 11.13 -9.74
C VAL A 200 2.64 11.28 -9.86
N SER A 201 1.99 12.03 -8.96
CA SER A 201 0.55 12.28 -9.03
C SER A 201 0.16 13.04 -10.30
N ILE A 202 0.95 14.04 -10.69
CA ILE A 202 0.77 14.78 -11.95
C ILE A 202 0.96 13.86 -13.15
N LEU A 203 2.02 13.02 -13.16
CA LEU A 203 2.26 12.06 -14.24
C LEU A 203 1.14 11.02 -14.37
N LEU A 204 0.63 10.51 -13.25
CA LEU A 204 -0.51 9.58 -13.23
C LEU A 204 -1.79 10.25 -13.73
N PHE A 205 -2.03 11.51 -13.38
CA PHE A 205 -3.17 12.27 -13.89
C PHE A 205 -3.09 12.49 -15.40
N LEU A 206 -1.91 12.88 -15.90
CA LEU A 206 -1.66 13.08 -17.33
C LEU A 206 -1.81 11.78 -18.12
N SER A 207 -1.21 10.69 -17.63
CA SER A 207 -1.32 9.37 -18.27
C SER A 207 -2.76 8.84 -18.26
N TYR A 208 -3.52 9.03 -17.18
CA TYR A 208 -4.95 8.71 -17.15
C TYR A 208 -5.73 9.46 -18.24
N LYS A 209 -5.51 10.78 -18.39
CA LYS A 209 -6.17 11.59 -19.42
C LYS A 209 -5.87 11.06 -20.83
N VAL A 210 -4.60 10.78 -21.12
CA VAL A 210 -4.16 10.25 -22.42
C VAL A 210 -4.76 8.87 -22.70
N ILE A 211 -4.75 7.95 -21.72
CA ILE A 211 -5.32 6.61 -21.86
C ILE A 211 -6.82 6.70 -22.13
N LEU A 212 -7.52 7.60 -21.44
CA LEU A 212 -8.96 7.77 -21.58
C LEU A 212 -9.33 8.33 -22.97
N GLU A 213 -8.58 9.32 -23.47
CA GLU A 213 -8.73 9.82 -24.83
C GLU A 213 -8.49 8.73 -25.89
N LEU A 214 -7.42 7.94 -25.73
CA LEU A 214 -7.13 6.82 -26.64
C LEU A 214 -8.21 5.73 -26.60
N PHE A 215 -8.76 5.44 -25.42
CA PHE A 215 -9.80 4.44 -25.24
C PHE A 215 -11.14 4.89 -25.84
N LEU A 216 -11.54 6.15 -25.61
CA LEU A 216 -12.72 6.74 -26.23
C LEU A 216 -12.61 6.78 -27.76
N LYS A 217 -11.43 7.13 -28.29
CA LYS A 217 -11.14 7.09 -29.73
C LYS A 217 -11.25 5.67 -30.31
N ARG A 218 -10.84 4.65 -29.55
CA ARG A 218 -10.99 3.24 -29.95
C ARG A 218 -12.43 2.77 -29.95
N ILE A 219 -13.25 3.22 -29.00
CA ILE A 219 -14.69 2.92 -28.95
C ILE A 219 -15.40 3.56 -30.16
N SER A 220 -15.12 4.83 -30.46
CA SER A 220 -15.73 5.51 -31.61
C SER A 220 -15.31 4.88 -32.94
N LEU A 221 -14.07 4.40 -33.06
CA LEU A 221 -13.63 3.66 -34.26
C LEU A 221 -14.40 2.34 -34.43
N LYS A 222 -14.61 1.59 -33.35
CA LYS A 222 -15.38 0.33 -33.39
C LYS A 222 -16.84 0.56 -33.76
N SER A 223 -17.47 1.61 -33.23
CA SER A 223 -18.86 1.93 -33.60
C SER A 223 -18.95 2.37 -35.06
N LYS A 224 -18.02 3.19 -35.56
CA LYS A 224 -17.94 3.56 -36.98
C LYS A 224 -17.79 2.33 -37.89
N ILE A 225 -16.91 1.38 -37.55
CA ILE A 225 -16.75 0.12 -38.30
C ILE A 225 -18.02 -0.74 -38.27
N ALA A 226 -18.67 -0.87 -37.10
CA ALA A 226 -19.92 -1.63 -36.98
C ALA A 226 -21.05 -1.03 -37.82
N THR A 227 -21.19 0.30 -37.83
CA THR A 227 -22.15 1.00 -38.69
C THR A 227 -21.89 0.74 -40.17
N LEU A 228 -20.61 0.73 -40.58
CA LEU A 228 -20.21 0.46 -41.96
C LEU A 228 -20.48 -1.00 -42.37
N LEU A 229 -20.22 -1.96 -41.49
CA LEU A 229 -20.56 -3.37 -41.71
C LEU A 229 -22.08 -3.59 -41.79
N ASN A 230 -22.86 -2.91 -40.96
CA ASN A 230 -24.32 -2.95 -41.02
C ASN A 230 -24.86 -2.36 -42.32
N LEU A 231 -24.23 -1.29 -42.84
CA LEU A 231 -24.55 -0.75 -44.15
C LEU A 231 -24.27 -1.78 -45.25
N VAL A 232 -23.08 -2.38 -45.29
CA VAL A 232 -22.75 -3.40 -46.30
C VAL A 232 -23.75 -4.56 -46.24
N SER A 233 -24.12 -4.99 -45.04
CA SER A 233 -25.14 -6.02 -44.84
C SER A 233 -26.51 -5.57 -45.35
N SER A 234 -26.98 -4.37 -44.97
CA SER A 234 -28.30 -3.86 -45.38
C SER A 234 -28.39 -3.63 -46.88
N LEU A 235 -27.35 -3.09 -47.52
CA LEU A 235 -27.27 -2.93 -48.97
C LEU A 235 -27.40 -4.30 -49.66
N ARG A 236 -26.69 -5.31 -49.17
CA ARG A 236 -26.73 -6.67 -49.72
C ARG A 236 -28.11 -7.30 -49.60
N TYR A 237 -28.74 -7.25 -48.43
CA TYR A 237 -30.00 -7.93 -48.16
C TYR A 237 -31.23 -7.19 -48.70
N ASN A 238 -31.25 -5.85 -48.62
CA ASN A 238 -32.44 -5.07 -48.93
C ASN A 238 -32.48 -4.60 -50.38
N TYR A 239 -31.34 -4.49 -51.05
CA TYR A 239 -31.26 -3.94 -52.40
C TYR A 239 -30.69 -4.94 -53.40
N TYR A 240 -29.44 -5.41 -53.21
CA TYR A 240 -28.79 -6.28 -54.20
C TYR A 240 -29.48 -7.64 -54.40
N PHE A 241 -29.82 -8.36 -53.32
CA PHE A 241 -30.49 -9.66 -53.44
C PHE A 241 -31.92 -9.56 -54.02
N PRO A 242 -32.77 -8.61 -53.60
CA PRO A 242 -34.08 -8.41 -54.22
C PRO A 242 -34.00 -8.00 -55.70
N LEU A 243 -33.10 -7.09 -56.06
CA LEU A 243 -32.87 -6.68 -57.45
C LEU A 243 -32.41 -7.86 -58.32
N ALA A 244 -31.43 -8.63 -57.85
CA ALA A 244 -30.95 -9.83 -58.55
C ALA A 244 -32.08 -10.87 -58.73
N LYS A 245 -32.88 -11.09 -57.70
CA LYS A 245 -34.04 -12.01 -57.75
C LYS A 245 -35.11 -11.54 -58.73
N LYS A 246 -35.43 -10.24 -58.74
CA LYS A 246 -36.37 -9.66 -59.71
C LYS A 246 -35.82 -9.77 -61.15
N ALA A 247 -34.51 -9.61 -61.34
CA ALA A 247 -33.86 -9.61 -62.66
C ALA A 247 -33.89 -11.00 -63.29
N VAL A 248 -33.58 -12.03 -62.50
CA VAL A 248 -33.70 -13.44 -62.92
C VAL A 248 -35.14 -13.79 -63.29
N ASN A 249 -36.13 -13.24 -62.59
CA ASN A 249 -37.55 -13.50 -62.84
C ASN A 249 -38.16 -12.67 -63.99
N LYS A 250 -37.35 -11.90 -64.75
CA LYS A 250 -37.77 -11.02 -65.86
C LYS A 250 -38.90 -10.03 -65.50
N LYS A 251 -38.97 -9.58 -64.25
CA LYS A 251 -40.06 -8.72 -63.73
C LYS A 251 -39.68 -7.25 -63.53
N LEU A 252 -38.50 -6.79 -63.98
CA LEU A 252 -38.10 -5.39 -63.76
C LEU A 252 -38.52 -4.49 -64.91
N SER A 253 -39.29 -3.45 -64.58
CA SER A 253 -39.35 -2.24 -65.38
C SER A 253 -38.11 -1.38 -65.13
N LYS A 254 -37.80 -0.50 -66.08
CA LYS A 254 -36.67 0.43 -65.97
C LYS A 254 -36.90 1.46 -64.85
N GLU A 255 -38.16 1.84 -64.58
CA GLU A 255 -38.46 2.78 -63.49
C GLU A 255 -38.19 2.20 -62.11
N GLU A 256 -38.50 0.92 -61.87
CA GLU A 256 -38.24 0.27 -60.58
C GLU A 256 -36.74 0.17 -60.25
N VAL A 257 -35.90 -0.05 -61.26
CA VAL A 257 -34.43 -0.08 -61.10
C VAL A 257 -33.91 1.29 -60.66
N ILE A 258 -34.44 2.36 -61.24
CA ILE A 258 -34.00 3.73 -60.97
C ILE A 258 -34.42 4.15 -59.55
N ASP A 259 -35.65 3.82 -59.13
CA ASP A 259 -36.14 4.10 -57.77
C ASP A 259 -35.34 3.33 -56.70
N ASP A 260 -35.07 2.04 -56.91
CA ASP A 260 -34.26 1.24 -55.99
C ASP A 260 -32.80 1.74 -55.92
N ALA A 261 -32.23 2.23 -57.03
CA ALA A 261 -30.90 2.84 -57.07
C ALA A 261 -30.85 4.18 -56.31
N GLN A 262 -31.87 5.03 -56.44
CA GLN A 262 -31.95 6.29 -55.70
C GLN A 262 -32.06 6.04 -54.18
N LYS A 263 -32.86 5.07 -53.77
CA LYS A 263 -32.98 4.68 -52.35
C LYS A 263 -31.67 4.09 -51.80
N LEU A 264 -30.91 3.38 -52.63
CA LEU A 264 -29.58 2.88 -52.29
C LEU A 264 -28.62 4.03 -52.01
N ASP A 265 -28.55 4.99 -52.92
CA ASP A 265 -27.66 6.16 -52.82
C ASP A 265 -28.00 7.01 -51.58
N GLU A 266 -29.29 7.22 -51.30
CA GLU A 266 -29.72 7.90 -50.07
C GLU A 266 -29.29 7.16 -48.79
N SER A 267 -29.41 5.83 -48.77
CA SER A 267 -29.02 5.02 -47.61
C SER A 267 -27.52 5.05 -47.38
N ILE A 268 -26.74 5.05 -48.47
CA ILE A 268 -25.28 5.19 -48.43
C ILE A 268 -24.92 6.58 -47.87
N TYR A 269 -25.50 7.63 -48.43
CA TYR A 269 -25.22 9.01 -48.06
C TYR A 269 -25.57 9.30 -46.59
N LYS A 270 -26.77 8.94 -46.14
CA LYS A 270 -27.22 9.08 -44.73
C LYS A 270 -26.34 8.32 -43.74
N THR A 271 -25.66 7.26 -44.18
CA THR A 271 -24.76 6.50 -43.32
C THR A 271 -23.38 7.14 -43.26
N PHE A 272 -22.88 7.68 -44.38
CA PHE A 272 -21.64 8.45 -44.39
C PHE A 272 -21.74 9.73 -43.55
N GLU A 273 -22.88 10.44 -43.57
CA GLU A 273 -23.12 11.59 -42.69
C GLU A 273 -23.06 11.25 -41.19
N LYS A 274 -23.41 10.02 -40.80
CA LYS A 274 -23.34 9.57 -39.39
C LYS A 274 -21.95 9.11 -38.97
N ILE A 275 -21.06 8.87 -39.93
CA ILE A 275 -19.70 8.35 -39.71
C ILE A 275 -18.66 9.47 -39.76
N LEU A 276 -18.89 10.52 -40.54
CA LEU A 276 -18.05 11.73 -40.57
C LEU A 276 -18.19 12.50 -39.24
#